data_AF-A0A241UVG3-F1
#
_entry.id   AF-A0A241UVG3-F1
#
_cell.length_a   1.000
_cell.length_b   1.000
_cell.length_c   1.000
_cell.angle_alpha   90.00
_cell.angle_beta   90.00
_cell.angle_gamma   90.00
#
_symmetry.space_group_name_H-M   'P 1'
#
loop_
_entity.id
_entity.type
_entity.pdbx_description
1 polymer ?
#
loop_
_entity_poly.entity_id
_entity_poly.type
_entity_poly.pdbx_seq_one_letter_code
_entity_poly.pdbx_strand_id
1 'polypeptide(L)'
;MRAERWWQDTSVIGALIEQPRAFEFIQATRLLRQTADSNKEIKGDWAKPFRFHSSLNLNFPDTEIESLSLDEEKIHLTNLMVGLTGIHGSLPYSYTQKIRHSPRIQREETIHFLGLFNHKLTTQYVDACLAYHLPVRYEIEAENHYLDILHALNGYIRSQHHQPDLDDYFAEFAGLMQGQNNTVHALKIMLSAVLKQNIKVFEFIEEKFTLSVDQRTVLGGNGNLLGMNTFCGETIRQIDEKIEIVVGPVSYSEYLTFLPKKENGEKIKRILSTWLSPTLAVDLRLILNKNDIQPLHLNSTTTMGLSQGAFLMPKQKDHNAETCYALMGM
;
A
#
# COMPACT_ATOMS: atom_id res chain seq x y z
N MET A 1 2.89 -7.58 11.63
CA MET A 1 2.75 -8.81 12.44
C MET A 1 1.44 -9.45 12.04
N ARG A 2 1.46 -10.62 11.39
CA ARG A 2 0.23 -11.39 11.12
C ARG A 2 -0.14 -12.10 12.42
N ALA A 3 -1.23 -11.69 13.05
CA ALA A 3 -1.75 -12.38 14.23
C ALA A 3 -2.11 -13.83 13.86
N GLU A 4 -1.81 -14.75 14.78
CA GLU A 4 -2.16 -16.16 14.68
C GLU A 4 -3.67 -16.30 14.49
N ARG A 5 -4.05 -16.93 13.38
CA ARG A 5 -5.45 -17.12 12.95
C ARG A 5 -6.07 -18.25 13.76
N TRP A 6 -6.79 -17.93 14.83
CA TRP A 6 -7.77 -18.85 15.45
C TRP A 6 -9.08 -18.82 14.66
N TRP A 7 -9.18 -19.60 13.59
CA TRP A 7 -10.42 -19.69 12.79
C TRP A 7 -10.98 -21.11 12.84
N GLN A 8 -12.26 -21.20 13.19
CA GLN A 8 -13.07 -22.41 13.14
C GLN A 8 -13.08 -22.98 11.71
N ASP A 9 -13.03 -24.30 11.59
CA ASP A 9 -12.97 -25.07 10.33
C ASP A 9 -14.25 -25.01 9.48
N THR A 10 -15.19 -24.09 9.75
CA THR A 10 -16.34 -23.83 8.88
C THR A 10 -16.07 -22.56 8.10
N SER A 11 -15.93 -22.66 6.78
CA SER A 11 -15.81 -21.47 5.94
C SER A 11 -16.99 -20.54 6.23
N VAL A 12 -16.73 -19.24 6.44
CA VAL A 12 -17.79 -18.23 6.70
C VAL A 12 -18.86 -18.26 5.61
N ILE A 13 -18.47 -18.64 4.40
CA ILE A 13 -19.37 -18.86 3.25
C ILE A 13 -20.29 -20.06 3.48
N GLY A 14 -19.80 -21.16 4.05
CA GLY A 14 -20.64 -22.29 4.45
C GLY A 14 -21.70 -21.88 5.47
N ALA A 15 -21.31 -21.09 6.48
CA ALA A 15 -22.27 -20.54 7.45
C ALA A 15 -23.28 -19.58 6.80
N LEU A 16 -22.86 -18.78 5.81
CA LEU A 16 -23.75 -17.91 5.03
C LEU A 16 -24.78 -18.71 4.21
N ILE A 17 -24.39 -19.86 3.67
CA ILE A 17 -25.29 -20.74 2.91
C ILE A 17 -26.29 -21.44 3.83
N GLU A 18 -25.85 -21.89 5.01
CA GLU A 18 -26.71 -22.57 5.99
C GLU A 18 -27.67 -21.60 6.70
N GLN A 19 -27.20 -20.40 7.06
CA GLN A 19 -27.95 -19.40 7.81
C GLN A 19 -27.82 -17.99 7.20
N PRO A 20 -28.41 -17.75 6.02
CA PRO A 20 -28.28 -16.46 5.33
C PRO A 20 -28.89 -15.29 6.12
N ARG A 21 -29.89 -15.57 6.95
CA ARG A 21 -30.59 -14.58 7.80
C ARG A 21 -29.72 -13.94 8.88
N ALA A 22 -28.60 -14.56 9.24
CA ALA A 22 -27.69 -14.05 10.26
C ALA A 22 -26.74 -12.95 9.73
N PHE A 23 -26.71 -12.71 8.41
CA PHE A 23 -25.77 -11.82 7.77
C PHE A 23 -26.45 -10.57 7.20
N GLU A 24 -25.71 -9.46 7.23
CA GLU A 24 -26.07 -8.25 6.51
C GLU A 24 -25.93 -8.45 4.99
N PHE A 25 -26.81 -7.81 4.23
CA PHE A 25 -26.90 -7.94 2.78
C PHE A 25 -25.60 -7.47 2.08
N ILE A 26 -25.08 -6.31 2.47
CA ILE A 26 -23.84 -5.77 1.88
C ILE A 26 -22.64 -6.66 2.23
N GLN A 27 -22.55 -7.15 3.46
CA GLN A 27 -21.47 -8.04 3.87
C GLN A 27 -21.53 -9.41 3.18
N ALA A 28 -22.73 -9.98 3.03
CA ALA A 28 -22.94 -11.22 2.29
C ALA A 28 -22.54 -11.07 0.81
N THR A 29 -22.94 -9.97 0.17
CA THR A 29 -22.55 -9.71 -1.24
C THR A 29 -21.04 -9.52 -1.39
N ARG A 30 -20.35 -8.81 -0.48
CA ARG A 30 -18.88 -8.70 -0.45
C ARG A 30 -18.20 -10.06 -0.38
N LEU A 31 -18.61 -10.92 0.58
CA LEU A 31 -18.03 -12.26 0.76
C LEU A 31 -18.22 -13.13 -0.49
N LEU A 32 -19.41 -13.09 -1.09
CA LEU A 32 -19.72 -13.86 -2.29
C LEU A 32 -18.95 -13.35 -3.52
N ARG A 33 -18.77 -12.04 -3.68
CA ARG A 33 -17.93 -11.47 -4.76
C ARG A 33 -16.49 -11.98 -4.67
N GLN A 34 -15.90 -11.99 -3.48
CA GLN A 34 -14.53 -12.47 -3.26
C GLN A 34 -14.35 -13.95 -3.68
N THR A 35 -15.36 -14.79 -3.44
CA THR A 35 -15.33 -16.19 -3.88
C THR A 35 -15.49 -16.35 -5.39
N ALA A 36 -16.30 -15.50 -6.02
CA ALA A 36 -16.50 -15.52 -7.47
C ALA A 36 -15.23 -15.07 -8.21
N ASP A 37 -14.56 -14.02 -7.73
CA ASP A 37 -13.29 -13.53 -8.31
C ASP A 37 -12.15 -14.54 -8.16
N SER A 38 -12.13 -15.31 -7.07
CA SER A 38 -11.14 -16.37 -6.84
C SER A 38 -11.26 -17.53 -7.85
N ASN A 39 -12.42 -17.69 -8.49
CA ASN A 39 -12.73 -18.85 -9.34
C ASN A 39 -12.60 -18.63 -10.85
N LYS A 40 -12.47 -17.38 -11.37
CA LYS A 40 -11.98 -17.01 -12.72
C LYS A 40 -12.31 -15.55 -13.06
N GLU A 41 -11.37 -14.87 -13.71
CA GLU A 41 -11.49 -13.75 -14.69
C GLU A 41 -12.83 -12.97 -14.78
N ILE A 42 -13.34 -12.39 -13.69
CA ILE A 42 -14.39 -11.36 -13.80
C ILE A 42 -13.71 -10.02 -14.11
N LYS A 43 -13.12 -9.91 -15.31
CA LYS A 43 -12.90 -8.60 -15.94
C LYS A 43 -14.23 -8.16 -16.57
N GLY A 44 -15.17 -7.68 -15.74
CA GLY A 44 -16.49 -7.24 -16.19
C GLY A 44 -17.48 -6.97 -15.06
N ASP A 45 -18.76 -6.85 -15.43
CA ASP A 45 -19.89 -6.62 -14.51
C ASP A 45 -19.99 -7.75 -13.45
N TRP A 46 -19.63 -7.41 -12.21
CA TRP A 46 -19.62 -8.31 -11.05
C TRP A 46 -21.00 -8.90 -10.73
N ALA A 47 -22.08 -8.30 -11.23
CA ALA A 47 -23.44 -8.73 -10.96
C ALA A 47 -23.88 -9.94 -11.79
N LYS A 48 -23.16 -10.29 -12.87
CA LYS A 48 -23.49 -11.42 -13.76
C LYS A 48 -23.74 -12.78 -13.05
N PRO A 49 -22.90 -13.23 -12.10
CA PRO A 49 -23.14 -14.46 -11.35
C PRO A 49 -24.29 -14.33 -10.34
N PHE A 50 -24.77 -13.12 -10.05
CA PHE A 50 -25.84 -12.89 -9.08
C PHE A 50 -27.21 -12.78 -9.76
N ARG A 51 -28.22 -13.27 -9.05
CA ARG A 51 -29.64 -13.07 -9.37
C ARG A 51 -30.32 -12.54 -8.11
N PHE A 52 -30.46 -11.22 -8.08
CA PHE A 52 -31.13 -10.53 -6.99
C PHE A 52 -32.64 -10.58 -7.19
N HIS A 53 -33.33 -11.05 -6.17
CA HIS A 53 -34.78 -11.07 -6.08
C HIS A 53 -35.25 -10.09 -5.01
N SER A 54 -36.45 -9.56 -5.20
CA SER A 54 -37.13 -8.75 -4.18
C SER A 54 -38.16 -9.61 -3.47
N SER A 55 -38.24 -9.45 -2.15
CA SER A 55 -39.26 -10.13 -1.38
C SER A 55 -40.66 -9.66 -1.75
N LEU A 56 -41.64 -10.55 -1.58
CA LEU A 56 -43.06 -10.20 -1.61
C LEU A 56 -43.61 -10.00 -0.21
N ASN A 57 -42.81 -10.15 0.84
CA ASN A 57 -43.25 -10.00 2.23
C ASN A 57 -43.54 -8.54 2.57
N LEU A 58 -44.55 -8.31 3.41
CA LEU A 58 -44.97 -6.99 3.89
C LEU A 58 -44.86 -6.86 5.41
N ASN A 59 -44.33 -7.90 6.08
CA ASN A 59 -43.99 -7.80 7.48
C ASN A 59 -42.72 -6.95 7.64
N PHE A 60 -42.56 -6.33 8.81
CA PHE A 60 -41.32 -5.66 9.15
C PHE A 60 -40.17 -6.69 9.15
N PRO A 61 -39.07 -6.43 8.42
CA PRO A 61 -37.98 -7.39 8.31
C PRO A 61 -37.17 -7.40 9.61
N ASP A 62 -36.93 -8.58 10.15
CA ASP A 62 -35.98 -8.81 11.26
C ASP A 62 -34.54 -8.98 10.76
N THR A 63 -34.38 -9.20 9.45
CA THR A 63 -33.16 -9.59 8.77
C THR A 63 -33.07 -8.94 7.38
N GLU A 64 -31.86 -8.77 6.84
CA GLU A 64 -31.69 -8.12 5.52
C GLU A 64 -31.86 -9.09 4.34
N ILE A 65 -31.59 -10.37 4.59
CA ILE A 65 -31.62 -11.44 3.59
C ILE A 65 -32.74 -12.42 3.94
N GLU A 66 -33.67 -12.62 3.01
CA GLU A 66 -34.76 -13.57 3.21
C GLU A 66 -34.32 -15.01 2.90
N SER A 67 -33.64 -15.19 1.78
CA SER A 67 -33.14 -16.48 1.30
C SER A 67 -31.91 -16.34 0.41
N LEU A 68 -31.04 -17.35 0.46
CA LEU A 68 -29.90 -17.55 -0.43
C LEU A 68 -29.97 -18.99 -0.98
N SER A 69 -29.79 -19.15 -2.28
CA SER A 69 -29.67 -20.47 -2.91
C SER A 69 -28.64 -20.43 -4.05
N LEU A 70 -27.90 -21.51 -4.20
CA LEU A 70 -26.89 -21.71 -5.24
C LEU A 70 -27.44 -22.70 -6.27
N ASP A 71 -27.58 -22.27 -7.52
CA ASP A 71 -28.11 -23.10 -8.61
C ASP A 71 -27.24 -22.93 -9.86
N GLU A 72 -26.78 -24.02 -10.48
CA GLU A 72 -26.03 -24.04 -11.75
C GLU A 72 -25.04 -22.86 -11.95
N GLU A 73 -24.16 -22.62 -10.95
CA GLU A 73 -23.15 -21.53 -10.93
C GLU A 73 -23.69 -20.09 -10.74
N LYS A 74 -24.99 -19.91 -10.48
CA LYS A 74 -25.62 -18.62 -10.15
C LYS A 74 -26.04 -18.55 -8.69
N ILE A 75 -25.83 -17.38 -8.11
CA ILE A 75 -26.19 -17.05 -6.74
C ILE A 75 -27.54 -16.35 -6.74
N HIS A 76 -28.57 -17.03 -6.27
CA HIS A 76 -29.89 -16.44 -6.06
C HIS A 76 -29.97 -15.86 -4.65
N LEU A 77 -30.17 -14.54 -4.56
CA LEU A 77 -30.23 -13.82 -3.29
C LEU A 77 -31.51 -12.98 -3.25
N THR A 78 -32.40 -13.30 -2.30
CA THR A 78 -33.61 -12.53 -2.04
C THR A 78 -33.35 -11.58 -0.89
N ASN A 79 -33.42 -10.28 -1.16
CA ASN A 79 -33.14 -9.26 -0.18
C ASN A 79 -34.43 -8.53 0.25
N LEU A 80 -34.43 -8.03 1.48
CA LEU A 80 -35.55 -7.31 2.09
C LEU A 80 -35.32 -5.79 2.09
N MET A 81 -34.13 -5.32 1.70
CA MET A 81 -33.70 -3.93 1.83
C MET A 81 -34.03 -3.05 0.62
N VAL A 82 -33.89 -3.58 -0.59
CA VAL A 82 -34.08 -2.83 -1.83
C VAL A 82 -34.89 -3.63 -2.85
N GLY A 83 -35.89 -3.00 -3.44
CA GLY A 83 -36.71 -3.62 -4.47
C GLY A 83 -37.86 -2.75 -4.96
N LEU A 84 -38.54 -3.25 -5.99
CA LEU A 84 -39.80 -2.70 -6.47
C LEU A 84 -40.99 -3.20 -5.64
N THR A 85 -40.89 -4.39 -5.05
CA THR A 85 -41.94 -5.05 -4.28
C THR A 85 -41.50 -5.32 -2.85
N GLY A 86 -42.46 -5.64 -1.98
CA GLY A 86 -42.23 -5.88 -0.55
C GLY A 86 -42.41 -4.64 0.31
N ILE A 87 -41.96 -4.71 1.56
CA ILE A 87 -42.15 -3.65 2.56
C ILE A 87 -41.37 -2.37 2.25
N HIS A 88 -40.14 -2.49 1.74
CA HIS A 88 -39.31 -1.37 1.27
C HIS A 88 -39.41 -1.17 -0.25
N GLY A 89 -40.48 -1.70 -0.86
CA GLY A 89 -40.72 -1.61 -2.30
C GLY A 89 -41.14 -0.22 -2.75
N SER A 90 -40.63 0.23 -3.91
CA SER A 90 -41.05 1.52 -4.49
C SER A 90 -42.45 1.49 -5.14
N LEU A 91 -42.95 0.31 -5.52
CA LEU A 91 -44.30 0.16 -6.05
C LEU A 91 -45.34 0.19 -4.93
N PRO A 92 -46.56 0.70 -5.20
CA PRO A 92 -47.64 0.63 -4.23
C PRO A 92 -47.91 -0.80 -3.75
N TYR A 93 -48.18 -0.97 -2.45
CA TYR A 93 -48.41 -2.28 -1.84
C TYR A 93 -49.54 -3.09 -2.48
N SER A 94 -50.47 -2.44 -3.17
CA SER A 94 -51.52 -3.09 -3.96
C SER A 94 -50.96 -4.02 -5.05
N TYR A 95 -49.82 -3.68 -5.65
CA TYR A 95 -49.16 -4.55 -6.64
C TYR A 95 -48.54 -5.77 -5.98
N THR A 96 -47.83 -5.60 -4.86
CA THR A 96 -47.28 -6.71 -4.07
C THR A 96 -48.37 -7.68 -3.64
N GLN A 97 -49.53 -7.18 -3.18
CA GLN A 97 -50.67 -8.01 -2.81
C GLN A 97 -51.29 -8.74 -4.01
N LYS A 98 -51.46 -8.06 -5.16
CA LYS A 98 -51.93 -8.69 -6.39
C LYS A 98 -51.04 -9.84 -6.82
N ILE A 99 -49.72 -9.64 -6.80
CA ILE A 99 -48.74 -10.68 -7.14
C ILE A 99 -48.83 -11.86 -6.16
N ARG A 100 -48.98 -11.56 -4.85
CA ARG A 100 -49.11 -12.58 -3.81
C ARG A 100 -50.37 -13.45 -3.98
N HIS A 101 -51.49 -12.87 -4.41
CA HIS A 101 -52.76 -13.56 -4.65
C HIS A 101 -52.91 -14.16 -6.05
N SER A 102 -51.93 -13.95 -6.94
CA SER A 102 -51.98 -14.48 -8.31
C SER A 102 -51.74 -15.99 -8.34
N PRO A 103 -52.28 -16.72 -9.34
CA PRO A 103 -51.96 -18.11 -9.60
C PRO A 103 -50.44 -18.31 -9.76
N ARG A 104 -49.94 -19.50 -9.40
CA ARG A 104 -48.50 -19.78 -9.31
C ARG A 104 -47.71 -19.40 -10.58
N ILE A 105 -48.21 -19.79 -11.75
CA ILE A 105 -47.55 -19.52 -13.05
C ILE A 105 -47.45 -18.01 -13.30
N GLN A 106 -48.57 -17.29 -13.20
CA GLN A 106 -48.61 -15.84 -13.38
C GLN A 106 -47.74 -15.09 -12.37
N ARG A 107 -47.67 -15.60 -11.13
CA ARG A 107 -46.81 -15.04 -10.10
C ARG A 107 -45.33 -15.17 -10.46
N GLU A 108 -44.89 -16.36 -10.87
CA GLU A 108 -43.49 -16.60 -11.27
C GLU A 108 -43.11 -15.72 -12.48
N GLU A 109 -43.96 -15.66 -13.52
CA GLU A 109 -43.74 -14.78 -14.68
C GLU A 109 -43.60 -13.31 -14.30
N THR A 110 -44.47 -12.82 -13.42
CA THR A 110 -44.45 -11.43 -12.97
C THR A 110 -43.19 -11.14 -12.13
N ILE A 111 -42.78 -12.06 -11.26
CA ILE A 111 -41.54 -11.94 -10.48
C ILE A 111 -40.33 -11.91 -11.41
N HIS A 112 -40.27 -12.78 -12.42
CA HIS A 112 -39.17 -12.80 -13.38
C HIS A 112 -39.12 -11.51 -14.21
N PHE A 113 -40.27 -10.99 -14.65
CA PHE A 113 -40.35 -9.70 -15.35
C PHE A 113 -39.85 -8.55 -14.48
N LEU A 114 -40.34 -8.43 -13.25
CA LEU A 114 -39.88 -7.41 -12.30
C LEU A 114 -38.40 -7.61 -11.93
N GLY A 115 -37.94 -8.86 -11.91
CA GLY A 115 -36.56 -9.27 -11.70
C GLY A 115 -35.57 -8.59 -12.65
N LEU A 116 -35.97 -8.31 -13.90
CA LEU A 116 -35.12 -7.58 -14.86
C LEU A 116 -34.74 -6.19 -14.34
N PHE A 117 -35.67 -5.51 -13.68
CA PHE A 117 -35.46 -4.18 -13.11
C PHE A 117 -34.84 -4.26 -11.72
N ASN A 118 -35.37 -5.15 -10.86
CA ASN A 118 -34.90 -5.36 -9.49
C ASN A 118 -33.43 -5.76 -9.44
N HIS A 119 -32.97 -6.58 -10.38
CA HIS A 119 -31.57 -6.99 -10.43
C HIS A 119 -30.66 -5.77 -10.61
N LYS A 120 -30.93 -4.93 -11.61
CA LYS A 120 -30.13 -3.73 -11.88
C LYS A 120 -30.20 -2.71 -10.74
N LEU A 121 -31.38 -2.51 -10.15
CA LEU A 121 -31.55 -1.61 -9.00
C LEU A 121 -30.75 -2.09 -7.80
N THR A 122 -30.82 -3.39 -7.48
CA THR A 122 -30.07 -3.98 -6.38
C THR A 122 -28.56 -3.88 -6.62
N THR A 123 -28.08 -4.17 -7.83
CA THR A 123 -26.68 -3.99 -8.23
C THR A 123 -26.20 -2.55 -7.98
N GLN A 124 -26.95 -1.55 -8.46
CA GLN A 124 -26.60 -0.14 -8.27
C GLN A 124 -26.66 0.27 -6.80
N TYR A 125 -27.59 -0.27 -6.03
CA TYR A 125 -27.67 -0.03 -4.59
C TYR A 125 -26.42 -0.55 -3.87
N VAL A 126 -25.99 -1.78 -4.17
CA VAL A 126 -24.75 -2.32 -3.58
C VAL A 126 -23.55 -1.46 -3.95
N ASP A 127 -23.41 -1.08 -5.22
CA ASP A 127 -22.28 -0.25 -5.65
C ASP A 127 -22.30 1.16 -5.03
N ALA A 128 -23.47 1.76 -4.86
CA ALA A 128 -23.63 3.03 -4.15
C ALA A 128 -23.28 2.93 -2.66
N CYS A 129 -23.68 1.85 -2.00
CA CYS A 129 -23.28 1.58 -0.62
C CYS A 129 -21.76 1.41 -0.51
N LEU A 130 -21.14 0.67 -1.43
CA LEU A 130 -19.70 0.41 -1.41
C LEU A 130 -18.86 1.63 -1.79
N ALA A 131 -19.41 2.60 -2.52
CA ALA A 131 -18.69 3.78 -3.01
C ALA A 131 -17.94 4.55 -1.91
N TYR A 132 -18.52 4.63 -0.70
CA TYR A 132 -17.96 5.35 0.45
C TYR A 132 -17.21 4.44 1.43
N HIS A 133 -17.24 3.12 1.25
CA HIS A 133 -16.56 2.16 2.12
C HIS A 133 -15.18 1.82 1.55
N LEU A 134 -14.22 2.73 1.76
CA LEU A 134 -12.85 2.63 1.21
C LEU A 134 -12.15 1.30 1.50
N PRO A 135 -12.20 0.73 2.73
CA PRO A 135 -11.53 -0.55 3.00
C PRO A 135 -12.11 -1.72 2.19
N VAL A 136 -13.42 -1.68 1.90
CA VAL A 136 -14.08 -2.72 1.12
C VAL A 136 -13.76 -2.58 -0.37
N ARG A 137 -13.66 -1.35 -0.88
CA ARG A 137 -13.25 -1.11 -2.27
C ARG A 137 -11.84 -1.62 -2.53
N TYR A 138 -10.91 -1.44 -1.59
CA TYR A 138 -9.55 -1.97 -1.69
C TYR A 138 -9.48 -3.49 -1.83
N GLU A 139 -10.44 -4.22 -1.23
CA GLU A 139 -10.48 -5.68 -1.34
C GLU A 139 -11.10 -6.19 -2.64
N ILE A 140 -12.05 -5.45 -3.21
CA ILE A 140 -12.87 -5.87 -4.36
C ILE A 140 -12.29 -5.35 -5.68
N GLU A 141 -11.74 -4.15 -5.71
CA GLU A 141 -11.31 -3.51 -6.95
C GLU A 141 -9.88 -3.89 -7.33
N ALA A 142 -9.71 -4.66 -8.42
CA ALA A 142 -8.39 -5.04 -8.91
C ALA A 142 -7.50 -3.84 -9.31
N GLU A 143 -8.10 -2.78 -9.84
CA GLU A 143 -7.38 -1.58 -10.28
C GLU A 143 -7.07 -0.60 -9.12
N ASN A 144 -7.66 -0.80 -7.94
CA ASN A 144 -7.35 -0.07 -6.70
C ASN A 144 -7.23 1.46 -6.87
N HIS A 145 -8.23 2.09 -7.51
CA HIS A 145 -8.28 3.54 -7.72
C HIS A 145 -8.17 4.35 -6.41
N TYR A 146 -8.55 3.73 -5.28
CA TYR A 146 -8.37 4.31 -3.96
C TYR A 146 -6.90 4.60 -3.61
N LEU A 147 -5.98 3.69 -3.96
CA LEU A 147 -4.55 3.92 -3.72
C LEU A 147 -4.06 5.14 -4.50
N ASP A 148 -4.55 5.34 -5.72
CA ASP A 148 -4.19 6.52 -6.52
C ASP A 148 -4.66 7.82 -5.85
N ILE A 149 -5.82 7.81 -5.18
CA ILE A 149 -6.31 8.97 -4.41
C ILE A 149 -5.39 9.25 -3.21
N LEU A 150 -4.93 8.23 -2.49
CA LEU A 150 -3.98 8.40 -1.39
C LEU A 150 -2.63 8.91 -1.89
N HIS A 151 -2.14 8.35 -3.00
CA HIS A 151 -0.90 8.76 -3.64
C HIS A 151 -0.95 10.21 -4.17
N ALA A 152 -2.11 10.70 -4.60
CA ALA A 152 -2.26 12.09 -4.97
C ALA A 152 -1.95 13.06 -3.80
N LEU A 153 -2.09 12.63 -2.53
CA LEU A 153 -1.79 13.46 -1.36
C LEU A 153 -0.29 13.72 -1.18
N ASN A 154 0.57 12.75 -1.53
CA ASN A 154 2.03 12.89 -1.45
C ASN A 154 2.70 13.11 -2.81
N GLY A 155 1.92 13.28 -3.88
CA GLY A 155 2.42 13.50 -5.23
C GLY A 155 3.06 12.26 -5.87
N TYR A 156 2.88 11.07 -5.30
CA TYR A 156 3.38 9.82 -5.88
C TYR A 156 2.52 9.41 -7.08
N ILE A 157 3.15 8.98 -8.17
CA ILE A 157 2.46 8.53 -9.37
C ILE A 157 2.87 7.08 -9.66
N ARG A 158 1.94 6.15 -9.39
CA ARG A 158 2.15 4.71 -9.53
C ARG A 158 2.68 4.29 -10.91
N SER A 159 2.16 4.94 -11.96
CA SER A 159 2.55 4.65 -13.35
C SER A 159 3.99 5.04 -13.69
N GLN A 160 4.65 5.87 -12.88
CA GLN A 160 6.05 6.26 -13.12
C GLN A 160 7.05 5.31 -12.46
N HIS A 161 6.65 4.68 -11.35
CA HIS A 161 7.57 3.88 -10.52
C HIS A 161 7.42 2.38 -10.74
N HIS A 162 6.25 1.87 -11.18
CA HIS A 162 5.98 0.45 -11.47
C HIS A 162 6.48 -0.52 -10.37
N GLN A 163 6.32 -0.15 -9.09
CA GLN A 163 6.83 -0.91 -7.94
C GLN A 163 5.72 -1.20 -6.94
N PRO A 164 5.03 -2.35 -7.05
CA PRO A 164 3.85 -2.65 -6.21
C PRO A 164 4.18 -2.68 -4.72
N ASP A 165 5.38 -3.14 -4.34
CA ASP A 165 5.78 -3.24 -2.94
C ASP A 165 5.95 -1.87 -2.26
N LEU A 166 6.22 -0.80 -3.02
CA LEU A 166 6.39 0.55 -2.48
C LEU A 166 5.08 1.32 -2.44
N ASP A 167 4.14 1.02 -3.35
CA ASP A 167 2.83 1.67 -3.42
C ASP A 167 2.12 1.64 -2.06
N ASP A 168 2.07 0.47 -1.40
CA ASP A 168 1.41 0.34 -0.10
C ASP A 168 2.07 1.20 1.00
N TYR A 169 3.40 1.30 1.01
CA TYR A 169 4.11 2.13 1.99
C TYR A 169 3.90 3.62 1.75
N PHE A 170 3.96 4.07 0.49
CA PHE A 170 3.68 5.46 0.17
C PHE A 170 2.22 5.84 0.48
N ALA A 171 1.29 4.91 0.34
CA ALA A 171 -0.10 5.10 0.74
C ALA A 171 -0.27 5.18 2.27
N GLU A 172 0.41 4.31 3.03
CA GLU A 172 0.40 4.32 4.51
C GLU A 172 0.91 5.66 5.08
N PHE A 173 2.01 6.19 4.51
CA PHE A 173 2.61 7.45 4.95
C PHE A 173 2.12 8.69 4.18
N ALA A 174 1.10 8.57 3.34
CA ALA A 174 0.62 9.66 2.47
C ALA A 174 0.31 10.95 3.24
N GLY A 175 -0.29 10.84 4.42
CA GLY A 175 -0.59 12.00 5.26
C GLY A 175 0.65 12.67 5.87
N LEU A 176 1.69 11.88 6.20
CA LEU A 176 2.95 12.40 6.75
C LEU A 176 3.83 13.02 5.68
N MET A 177 3.72 12.52 4.45
CA MET A 177 4.46 12.97 3.27
C MET A 177 3.69 14.04 2.48
N GLN A 178 2.62 14.57 3.06
CA GLN A 178 1.82 15.61 2.42
C GLN A 178 2.59 16.92 2.36
N GLY A 179 2.69 17.51 1.17
CA GLY A 179 3.32 18.81 0.93
C GLY A 179 4.59 18.72 0.07
N GLN A 180 5.23 19.87 -0.15
CA GLN A 180 6.43 19.98 -1.00
C GLN A 180 7.74 19.85 -0.22
N ASN A 181 7.69 19.87 1.12
CA ASN A 181 8.88 19.89 1.96
C ASN A 181 9.15 18.50 2.54
N ASN A 182 10.30 17.94 2.20
CA ASN A 182 10.74 16.65 2.73
C ASN A 182 11.34 16.84 4.12
N THR A 183 10.55 16.57 5.16
CA THR A 183 11.03 16.69 6.54
C THR A 183 11.81 15.46 6.97
N VAL A 184 12.89 15.67 7.73
CA VAL A 184 13.67 14.57 8.33
C VAL A 184 12.84 13.68 9.23
N HIS A 185 11.88 14.26 9.94
CA HIS A 185 10.98 13.50 10.80
C HIS A 185 10.17 12.47 9.99
N ALA A 186 9.60 12.89 8.86
CA ALA A 186 8.87 12.01 7.96
C ALA A 186 9.77 10.92 7.37
N LEU A 187 10.99 11.28 6.93
CA LEU A 187 11.97 10.32 6.41
C LEU A 187 12.34 9.25 7.43
N LYS A 188 12.60 9.67 8.66
CA LYS A 188 12.95 8.77 9.76
C LYS A 188 11.81 7.79 10.06
N ILE A 189 10.57 8.28 10.17
CA ILE A 189 9.41 7.42 10.48
C ILE A 189 9.16 6.40 9.37
N MET A 190 9.10 6.88 8.12
CA MET A 190 8.84 6.02 6.96
C MET A 190 9.91 4.94 6.83
N LEU A 191 11.19 5.31 6.82
CA LEU A 191 12.27 4.32 6.70
C LEU A 191 12.29 3.36 7.90
N SER A 192 12.00 3.84 9.11
CA SER A 192 11.99 2.99 10.31
C SER A 192 10.86 1.96 10.26
N ALA A 193 9.69 2.34 9.75
CA ALA A 193 8.57 1.43 9.55
C ALA A 193 8.83 0.40 8.43
N VAL A 194 9.38 0.84 7.30
CA VAL A 194 9.66 -0.01 6.14
C VAL A 194 10.75 -1.05 6.46
N LEU A 195 11.82 -0.63 7.14
CA LEU A 195 12.98 -1.47 7.44
C LEU A 195 12.87 -2.18 8.78
N LYS A 196 11.97 -1.73 9.67
CA LYS A 196 11.83 -2.21 11.06
C LYS A 196 13.13 -2.07 11.86
N GLN A 197 13.91 -1.03 11.56
CA GLN A 197 15.19 -0.73 12.21
C GLN A 197 15.18 0.68 12.80
N ASN A 198 16.11 0.93 13.73
CA ASN A 198 16.31 2.27 14.27
C ASN A 198 17.11 3.11 13.27
N ILE A 199 16.59 4.29 12.95
CA ILE A 199 17.14 5.18 11.93
C ILE A 199 17.34 6.56 12.50
N LYS A 200 18.51 7.13 12.23
CA LYS A 200 18.81 8.54 12.50
C LYS A 200 19.22 9.19 11.18
N VAL A 201 18.87 10.45 11.03
CA VAL A 201 19.22 11.23 9.85
C VAL A 201 19.94 12.47 10.34
N PHE A 202 21.12 12.73 9.79
CA PHE A 202 21.90 13.92 10.05
C PHE A 202 21.85 14.82 8.82
N GLU A 203 21.45 16.07 9.04
CA GLU A 203 21.45 17.12 8.05
C GLU A 203 22.73 17.96 8.15
N PHE A 204 22.97 18.74 7.11
CA PHE A 204 24.03 19.74 7.05
C PHE A 204 25.46 19.20 7.11
N ILE A 205 25.73 18.15 6.33
CA ILE A 205 27.04 17.49 6.35
C ILE A 205 28.04 18.27 5.51
N GLU A 206 29.19 18.54 6.11
CA GLU A 206 30.28 19.24 5.44
C GLU A 206 30.88 18.39 4.31
N GLU A 207 30.84 18.95 3.10
CA GLU A 207 31.52 18.43 1.94
C GLU A 207 32.51 19.46 1.38
N LYS A 208 33.63 18.95 0.85
CA LYS A 208 34.64 19.77 0.20
C LYS A 208 34.51 19.61 -1.30
N PHE A 209 34.05 20.67 -1.96
CA PHE A 209 33.97 20.72 -3.40
C PHE A 209 35.26 21.28 -3.99
N THR A 210 35.79 20.65 -5.04
CA THR A 210 37.01 21.12 -5.72
C THR A 210 36.62 21.96 -6.92
N LEU A 211 37.09 23.20 -6.98
CA LEU A 211 36.83 24.10 -8.09
C LEU A 211 37.67 23.71 -9.32
N SER A 212 36.99 23.63 -10.46
CA SER A 212 37.63 23.54 -11.77
C SER A 212 38.52 24.76 -12.03
N VAL A 213 39.57 24.61 -12.84
CA VAL A 213 40.56 25.68 -13.08
C VAL A 213 39.90 26.95 -13.63
N ASP A 214 38.86 26.79 -14.45
CA ASP A 214 38.11 27.90 -15.07
C ASP A 214 37.27 28.69 -14.06
N GLN A 215 36.88 28.07 -12.94
CA GLN A 215 36.11 28.70 -11.86
C GLN A 215 37.02 29.29 -10.78
N ARG A 216 38.35 29.14 -10.89
CA ARG A 216 39.30 29.69 -9.92
C ARG A 216 39.48 31.19 -10.13
N THR A 217 39.49 31.89 -9.03
CA THR A 217 39.74 33.33 -8.97
C THR A 217 41.21 33.61 -9.23
N VAL A 218 41.53 34.23 -10.37
CA VAL A 218 42.89 34.64 -10.74
C VAL A 218 42.98 36.17 -10.79
N LEU A 219 44.08 36.72 -10.28
CA LEU A 219 44.37 38.15 -10.34
C LEU A 219 44.54 38.57 -11.81
N GLY A 220 43.78 39.57 -12.27
CA GLY A 220 43.75 39.99 -13.67
C GLY A 220 42.85 39.16 -14.59
N GLY A 221 42.10 38.20 -14.04
CA GLY A 221 41.04 37.51 -14.76
C GLY A 221 39.78 38.36 -14.92
N ASN A 222 38.92 38.01 -15.88
CA ASN A 222 37.65 38.69 -16.12
C ASN A 222 36.53 38.04 -15.28
N GLY A 223 35.66 38.87 -14.68
CA GLY A 223 34.35 38.44 -14.16
C GLY A 223 34.21 38.14 -12.66
N ASN A 224 35.28 38.27 -11.87
CA ASN A 224 35.25 38.01 -10.43
C ASN A 224 35.36 39.31 -9.61
N LEU A 225 34.35 39.61 -8.80
CA LEU A 225 34.23 40.79 -7.94
C LEU A 225 34.32 40.37 -6.47
N LEU A 226 35.23 41.04 -5.74
CA LEU A 226 35.46 40.77 -4.33
C LEU A 226 34.16 40.96 -3.52
N GLY A 227 33.78 39.93 -2.77
CA GLY A 227 32.58 39.93 -1.93
C GLY A 227 31.28 39.52 -2.64
N MET A 228 31.32 39.25 -3.94
CA MET A 228 30.16 38.74 -4.70
C MET A 228 30.34 37.28 -5.11
N ASN A 229 31.41 36.97 -5.84
CA ASN A 229 31.62 35.66 -6.48
C ASN A 229 33.08 35.19 -6.41
N THR A 230 33.87 35.74 -5.49
CA THR A 230 35.28 35.39 -5.28
C THR A 230 35.43 34.38 -4.16
N PHE A 231 36.02 33.22 -4.44
CA PHE A 231 36.40 32.22 -3.44
C PHE A 231 37.92 32.20 -3.24
N CYS A 232 38.37 31.77 -2.06
CA CYS A 232 39.79 31.64 -1.75
C CYS A 232 40.19 30.17 -1.72
N GLY A 233 41.16 29.79 -2.56
CA GLY A 233 41.71 28.44 -2.62
C GLY A 233 41.13 27.60 -3.75
N GLU A 234 41.53 26.33 -3.78
CA GLU A 234 41.09 25.35 -4.76
C GLU A 234 39.84 24.56 -4.33
N THR A 235 39.45 24.66 -3.05
CA THR A 235 38.31 23.95 -2.48
C THR A 235 37.34 24.90 -1.77
N ILE A 236 36.05 24.60 -1.89
CA ILE A 236 34.97 25.26 -1.16
C ILE A 236 34.37 24.26 -0.17
N ARG A 237 34.00 24.76 1.00
CA ARG A 237 33.25 24.02 2.00
C ARG A 237 31.75 24.28 1.80
N GLN A 238 30.98 23.23 1.58
CA GLN A 238 29.53 23.29 1.43
C GLN A 238 28.87 22.38 2.47
N ILE A 239 27.67 22.73 2.93
CA ILE A 239 26.96 21.98 3.98
C ILE A 239 25.53 21.62 3.60
N ASP A 240 24.96 22.19 2.55
CA ASP A 240 23.52 22.11 2.25
C ASP A 240 23.13 20.98 1.28
N GLU A 241 24.10 20.32 0.63
CA GLU A 241 23.83 19.32 -0.40
C GLU A 241 23.84 17.87 0.09
N LYS A 242 24.21 17.62 1.35
CA LYS A 242 24.50 16.27 1.84
C LYS A 242 23.81 15.92 3.15
N ILE A 243 23.19 14.73 3.16
CA ILE A 243 22.62 14.11 4.35
C ILE A 243 23.23 12.72 4.59
N GLU A 244 23.23 12.28 5.84
CA GLU A 244 23.68 10.94 6.23
C GLU A 244 22.57 10.23 6.99
N ILE A 245 22.23 9.03 6.51
CA ILE A 245 21.24 8.15 7.11
C ILE A 245 22.00 7.05 7.84
N VAL A 246 21.81 7.01 9.15
CA VAL A 246 22.42 6.03 10.04
C VAL A 246 21.40 4.96 10.39
N VAL A 247 21.71 3.71 10.04
CA VAL A 247 20.89 2.53 10.33
C VAL A 247 21.54 1.69 11.42
N GLY A 248 20.81 1.40 12.50
CA GLY A 248 21.19 0.40 13.48
C GLY A 248 21.19 0.87 14.94
N PRO A 249 21.66 0.02 15.85
CA PRO A 249 22.49 -1.18 15.63
C PRO A 249 21.75 -2.37 15.00
N VAL A 250 22.35 -3.02 13.98
CA VAL A 250 21.80 -4.19 13.25
C VAL A 250 22.61 -5.47 13.50
N SER A 251 21.97 -6.63 13.28
CA SER A 251 22.64 -7.94 13.32
C SER A 251 23.56 -8.17 12.11
N TYR A 252 24.48 -9.15 12.19
CA TYR A 252 25.39 -9.43 11.06
C TYR A 252 24.66 -9.84 9.77
N SER A 253 23.60 -10.65 9.87
CA SER A 253 22.82 -11.09 8.72
C SER A 253 22.11 -9.93 8.04
N GLU A 254 21.50 -9.03 8.81
CA GLU A 254 20.84 -7.82 8.31
C GLU A 254 21.87 -6.83 7.76
N TYR A 255 23.01 -6.66 8.43
CA TYR A 255 24.09 -5.81 7.96
C TYR A 255 24.51 -6.17 6.52
N LEU A 256 24.62 -7.46 6.20
CA LEU A 256 24.94 -7.93 4.85
C LEU A 256 23.86 -7.60 3.82
N THR A 257 22.59 -7.47 4.21
CA THR A 257 21.50 -7.09 3.28
C THR A 257 21.46 -5.58 3.01
N PHE A 258 22.05 -4.76 3.88
CA PHE A 258 22.18 -3.30 3.72
C PHE A 258 23.43 -2.87 2.92
N LEU A 259 24.32 -3.80 2.57
CA LEU A 259 25.49 -3.48 1.75
C LEU A 259 25.09 -2.99 0.33
N PRO A 260 25.99 -2.29 -0.38
CA PRO A 260 25.70 -1.81 -1.73
C PRO A 260 25.23 -2.94 -2.66
N LYS A 261 24.22 -2.67 -3.49
CA LYS A 261 23.62 -3.62 -4.46
C LYS A 261 22.94 -4.84 -3.83
N LYS A 262 22.68 -4.83 -2.53
CA LYS A 262 21.89 -5.85 -1.82
C LYS A 262 20.44 -5.39 -1.67
N GLU A 263 19.57 -6.30 -1.24
CA GLU A 263 18.11 -6.11 -1.21
C GLU A 263 17.69 -4.86 -0.44
N ASN A 264 18.12 -4.69 0.81
CA ASN A 264 17.73 -3.52 1.62
C ASN A 264 18.41 -2.24 1.15
N GLY A 265 19.66 -2.31 0.69
CA GLY A 265 20.36 -1.16 0.11
C GLY A 265 19.66 -0.60 -1.13
N GLU A 266 19.26 -1.47 -2.07
CA GLU A 266 18.48 -1.09 -3.25
C GLU A 266 17.08 -0.60 -2.88
N LYS A 267 16.44 -1.21 -1.88
CA LYS A 267 15.12 -0.77 -1.39
C LYS A 267 15.18 0.66 -0.86
N ILE A 268 16.17 1.00 -0.03
CA ILE A 268 16.37 2.38 0.45
C ILE A 268 16.61 3.31 -0.73
N LYS A 269 17.53 2.95 -1.63
CA LYS A 269 17.87 3.78 -2.78
C LYS A 269 16.66 4.13 -3.63
N ARG A 270 15.78 3.16 -3.88
CA ARG A 270 14.52 3.36 -4.62
C ARG A 270 13.59 4.33 -3.90
N ILE A 271 13.33 4.10 -2.62
CA ILE A 271 12.46 4.97 -1.80
C ILE A 271 12.97 6.41 -1.83
N LEU A 272 14.27 6.59 -1.60
CA LEU A 272 14.91 7.91 -1.61
C LEU A 272 14.87 8.55 -2.98
N SER A 273 15.10 7.79 -4.06
CA SER A 273 15.06 8.33 -5.44
C SER A 273 13.67 8.79 -5.88
N THR A 274 12.62 8.22 -5.29
CA THR A 274 11.24 8.63 -5.57
C THR A 274 10.86 9.90 -4.82
N TRP A 275 11.32 10.06 -3.58
CA TRP A 275 10.84 11.12 -2.71
C TRP A 275 11.79 12.32 -2.57
N LEU A 276 13.10 12.10 -2.56
CA LEU A 276 14.11 13.16 -2.44
C LEU A 276 14.44 13.77 -3.80
N SER A 277 14.95 15.02 -3.76
CA SER A 277 15.48 15.68 -4.96
C SER A 277 16.67 14.89 -5.52
N PRO A 278 16.80 14.75 -6.86
CA PRO A 278 17.95 14.08 -7.47
C PRO A 278 19.29 14.79 -7.22
N THR A 279 19.27 16.04 -6.75
CA THR A 279 20.48 16.84 -6.44
C THR A 279 21.05 16.57 -5.06
N LEU A 280 20.31 15.91 -4.15
CA LEU A 280 20.75 15.69 -2.78
C LEU A 280 21.66 14.46 -2.70
N ALA A 281 22.87 14.64 -2.16
CA ALA A 281 23.76 13.53 -1.85
C ALA A 281 23.33 12.84 -0.55
N VAL A 282 23.27 11.51 -0.59
CA VAL A 282 22.86 10.69 0.56
C VAL A 282 23.88 9.61 0.84
N ASP A 283 24.50 9.71 2.01
CA ASP A 283 25.37 8.68 2.56
C ASP A 283 24.59 7.75 3.49
N LEU A 284 24.85 6.45 3.38
CA LEU A 284 24.30 5.45 4.29
C LEU A 284 25.41 4.95 5.22
N ARG A 285 25.24 5.17 6.52
CA ARG A 285 26.09 4.60 7.56
C ARG A 285 25.39 3.44 8.26
N LEU A 286 26.09 2.32 8.35
CA LEU A 286 25.60 1.12 9.01
C LEU A 286 26.28 0.93 10.35
N ILE A 287 25.49 0.72 11.41
CA ILE A 287 25.97 0.40 12.74
C ILE A 287 25.82 -1.10 12.99
N LEU A 288 26.93 -1.84 13.03
CA LEU A 288 26.94 -3.26 13.36
C LEU A 288 26.93 -3.48 14.89
N ASN A 289 26.13 -4.43 15.36
CA ASN A 289 26.09 -4.79 16.77
C ASN A 289 27.43 -5.37 17.24
N LYS A 290 27.91 -4.95 18.42
CA LYS A 290 29.21 -5.33 18.98
C LYS A 290 29.37 -6.85 19.18
N ASN A 291 28.27 -7.55 19.45
CA ASN A 291 28.27 -9.00 19.69
C ASN A 291 28.46 -9.80 18.40
N ASP A 292 28.18 -9.17 17.26
CA ASP A 292 28.10 -9.80 15.95
C ASP A 292 29.34 -9.50 15.08
N ILE A 293 30.35 -8.83 15.65
CA ILE A 293 31.62 -8.54 14.99
C ILE A 293 32.43 -9.84 14.91
N GLN A 294 32.42 -10.47 13.74
CA GLN A 294 33.21 -11.67 13.48
C GLN A 294 34.56 -11.34 12.81
N PRO A 295 35.64 -12.02 13.19
CA PRO A 295 36.93 -11.83 12.55
C PRO A 295 36.89 -12.41 11.13
N LEU A 296 37.52 -11.72 10.19
CA LEU A 296 37.66 -12.19 8.81
C LEU A 296 38.51 -13.47 8.81
N HIS A 297 37.93 -14.56 8.33
CA HIS A 297 38.66 -15.80 8.05
C HIS A 297 38.86 -15.91 6.55
N LEU A 298 40.11 -16.10 6.11
CA LEU A 298 40.42 -16.39 4.72
C LEU A 298 39.84 -17.77 4.37
N ASN A 299 38.83 -17.79 3.51
CA ASN A 299 38.33 -19.02 2.90
C ASN A 299 38.08 -18.79 1.40
N SER A 300 37.81 -19.86 0.65
CA SER A 300 37.53 -19.81 -0.79
C SER A 300 36.07 -19.49 -1.17
N THR A 301 35.15 -19.42 -0.22
CA THR A 301 33.70 -19.27 -0.41
C THR A 301 33.12 -17.91 -0.01
N THR A 302 33.76 -17.15 0.89
CA THR A 302 33.33 -15.82 1.34
C THR A 302 33.92 -14.75 0.45
N THR A 303 33.03 -14.01 -0.22
CA THR A 303 33.36 -12.78 -0.95
C THR A 303 32.94 -11.59 -0.10
N MET A 304 33.88 -10.98 0.62
CA MET A 304 33.67 -9.75 1.38
C MET A 304 34.56 -8.64 0.82
N GLY A 305 33.97 -7.46 0.61
CA GLY A 305 34.71 -6.27 0.21
C GLY A 305 35.47 -5.65 1.38
N LEU A 306 36.61 -5.03 1.09
CA LEU A 306 37.28 -4.13 2.03
C LEU A 306 36.29 -3.02 2.44
N SER A 307 36.25 -2.67 3.74
CA SER A 307 35.27 -1.73 4.33
C SER A 307 33.79 -2.19 4.31
N GLN A 308 33.48 -3.38 3.78
CA GLN A 308 32.14 -3.96 3.70
C GLN A 308 31.95 -5.12 4.70
N GLY A 309 32.31 -4.89 5.97
CA GLY A 309 32.13 -5.87 7.04
C GLY A 309 33.33 -6.79 7.33
N ALA A 310 34.49 -6.54 6.71
CA ALA A 310 35.72 -7.26 7.02
C ALA A 310 36.39 -6.69 8.27
N PHE A 311 36.29 -7.41 9.40
CA PHE A 311 36.93 -7.00 10.67
C PHE A 311 38.15 -7.86 10.96
N LEU A 312 39.28 -7.23 11.26
CA LEU A 312 40.49 -7.94 11.68
C LEU A 312 40.48 -8.28 13.18
N MET A 313 39.78 -7.48 13.99
CA MET A 313 39.70 -7.66 15.44
C MET A 313 38.24 -7.89 15.89
N PRO A 314 37.93 -9.02 16.56
CA PRO A 314 36.55 -9.39 16.89
C PRO A 314 36.00 -8.75 18.19
N LYS A 315 36.85 -8.14 19.03
CA LYS A 315 36.42 -7.59 20.33
C LYS A 315 36.54 -6.08 20.35
N GLN A 316 35.49 -5.38 19.91
CA GLN A 316 35.30 -3.96 20.17
C GLN A 316 34.37 -3.77 21.39
N LYS A 317 34.63 -2.73 22.20
CA LYS A 317 33.74 -2.38 23.33
C LYS A 317 32.44 -1.71 22.85
N ASP A 318 32.51 -1.05 21.70
CA ASP A 318 31.45 -0.24 21.12
C ASP A 318 30.91 -0.88 19.83
N HIS A 319 29.76 -0.38 19.38
CA HIS A 319 29.18 -0.75 18.10
C HIS A 319 30.06 -0.23 16.96
N ASN A 320 30.24 -1.02 15.90
CA ASN A 320 31.02 -0.57 14.77
C ASN A 320 30.18 0.34 13.86
N ALA A 321 30.65 1.56 13.59
CA ALA A 321 30.01 2.56 12.74
C ALA A 321 30.91 3.04 11.57
N GLU A 322 31.93 2.25 11.22
CA GLU A 322 32.92 2.59 10.19
C GLU A 322 32.38 2.47 8.76
N THR A 323 31.35 1.66 8.55
CA THR A 323 30.82 1.41 7.20
C THR A 323 29.89 2.53 6.79
N CYS A 324 30.41 3.42 5.95
CA CYS A 324 29.68 4.49 5.30
C CYS A 324 29.91 4.42 3.78
N TYR A 325 28.84 4.54 3.00
CA TYR A 325 28.95 4.57 1.54
C TYR A 325 27.89 5.48 0.92
N ALA A 326 28.20 6.07 -0.23
CA ALA A 326 27.28 6.90 -0.98
C ALA A 326 26.18 6.04 -1.62
N LEU A 327 24.92 6.38 -1.32
CA LEU A 327 23.74 5.69 -1.84
C LEU A 327 23.15 6.45 -3.05
N MET A 328 23.16 7.78 -2.99
CA MET A 328 22.71 8.73 -4.01
C MET A 328 23.60 9.96 -4.04
N GLY A 329 23.68 10.65 -5.18
CA GLY A 329 24.65 11.72 -5.44
C GLY A 329 25.97 11.18 -5.99
N MET A 330 26.63 11.95 -6.87
CA MET A 330 27.98 11.67 -7.38
C MET A 330 29.01 12.43 -6.56
#